data_AF-A0A8I1ILA9-F1
#
_entry.id   AF-A0A8I1ILA9-F1
#
_cell.length_a   1.000
_cell.length_b   1.000
_cell.length_c   1.000
_cell.angle_alpha   90.00
_cell.angle_beta   90.00
_cell.angle_gamma   90.00
#
_symmetry.space_group_name_H-M   'P 1'
#
loop_
_entity.id
_entity.type
_entity.pdbx_description
1 polymer ?
#
loop_
_entity_poly.entity_id
_entity_poly.type
_entity_poly.pdbx_seq_one_letter_code
_entity_poly.pdbx_strand_id
1 'polypeptide(L)' 'MSDRRDTGMAVRRAVLGDAHVDRAEAAKTPFDAPFQELIVESAWGTVWASD' A
#
# COMPACT_ATOMS: atom_id res chain seq x y z
N MET A 1 5.53 6.57 10.85
CA MET A 1 5.27 5.59 9.78
C MET A 1 6.62 5.20 9.20
N SER A 2 6.83 3.92 8.88
CA SER A 2 8.08 3.47 8.26
C SER A 2 8.20 4.12 6.87
N ASP A 3 9.38 4.63 6.52
CA ASP A 3 9.65 5.26 5.22
C ASP A 3 9.22 4.37 4.03
N ARG A 4 9.35 3.04 4.20
CA ARG A 4 8.88 2.03 3.25
C ARG A 4 7.38 1.99 3.07
N ARG A 5 6.60 2.16 4.14
CA ARG A 5 5.14 2.15 4.08
C ARG A 5 4.63 3.36 3.30
N ASP A 6 5.18 4.53 3.60
CA ASP A 6 4.74 5.79 2.98
C ASP A 6 5.12 5.82 1.50
N THR A 7 6.33 5.38 1.17
CA THR A 7 6.76 5.13 -0.21
C THR A 7 5.83 4.14 -0.91
N GLY A 8 5.51 3.01 -0.27
CA GLY A 8 4.60 2.02 -0.83
C GLY A 8 3.19 2.57 -1.08
N MET A 9 2.65 3.37 -0.17
CA MET A 9 1.35 4.02 -0.37
C MET A 9 1.39 5.04 -1.50
N ALA A 10 2.49 5.78 -1.67
CA ALA A 10 2.66 6.72 -2.78
C ALA A 10 2.71 5.99 -4.13
N VAL A 11 3.54 4.95 -4.27
CA VAL A 11 3.64 4.13 -5.49
C VAL A 11 2.30 3.47 -5.82
N ARG A 12 1.64 2.86 -4.82
CA ARG A 12 0.33 2.23 -4.99
C ARG A 12 -0.72 3.21 -5.51
N ARG A 13 -0.74 4.44 -4.99
CA ARG A 13 -1.64 5.51 -5.45
C ARG A 13 -1.30 6.01 -6.85
N ALA A 14 -0.02 6.15 -7.17
CA ALA A 14 0.42 6.55 -8.51
C ALA A 14 -0.03 5.54 -9.59
N VAL A 15 0.00 4.24 -9.28
CA VAL A 15 -0.37 3.16 -10.22
C VAL A 15 -1.88 2.90 -10.28
N LEU A 16 -2.54 2.80 -9.12
CA LEU A 16 -3.96 2.39 -9.05
C LEU A 16 -4.94 3.55 -8.95
N GLY A 17 -4.45 4.76 -8.62
CA GLY A 17 -5.26 5.96 -8.39
C GLY A 17 -5.87 6.04 -6.99
N ASP A 18 -6.06 7.26 -6.50
CA ASP A 18 -6.54 7.54 -5.14
C ASP A 18 -7.90 6.93 -4.85
N ALA A 19 -8.87 7.11 -5.76
CA ALA A 19 -10.22 6.59 -5.55
C ALA A 19 -10.27 5.06 -5.42
N HIS A 20 -9.33 4.33 -6.05
CA HIS A 20 -9.23 2.88 -5.87
C HIS A 20 -8.62 2.54 -4.51
N VAL A 21 -7.51 3.18 -4.16
CA VAL A 21 -6.79 2.93 -2.90
C VAL A 21 -7.66 3.28 -1.69
N ASP A 22 -8.41 4.37 -1.75
CA ASP A 22 -9.30 4.78 -0.65
C ASP A 22 -10.43 3.77 -0.43
N ARG A 23 -11.04 3.26 -1.50
CA ARG A 23 -12.04 2.19 -1.40
C ARG A 23 -11.44 0.92 -0.79
N ALA A 24 -10.22 0.56 -1.20
CA ALA A 24 -9.55 -0.62 -0.67
C ALA A 24 -9.20 -0.46 0.81
N GLU A 25 -8.69 0.70 1.24
CA GLU A 25 -8.40 0.97 2.66
C GLU A 25 -9.67 0.99 3.51
N ALA A 26 -10.76 1.57 3.00
CA ALA A 26 -12.04 1.57 3.70
C ALA A 26 -12.66 0.17 3.85
N ALA A 27 -12.34 -0.75 2.93
CA ALA A 27 -12.82 -2.13 2.96
C ALA A 27 -11.95 -3.07 3.81
N LYS A 28 -10.86 -2.59 4.42
CA LYS A 28 -9.98 -3.42 5.25
C LYS A 28 -10.70 -3.93 6.48
N THR A 29 -10.39 -5.18 6.81
CA THR A 29 -10.87 -5.87 8.00
C THR A 29 -9.70 -6.16 8.94
N PRO A 30 -9.97 -6.46 10.22
CA PRO A 30 -8.91 -6.88 11.14
C PRO A 30 -8.18 -8.16 10.69
N PHE A 31 -8.85 -9.03 9.93
CA PHE A 31 -8.27 -10.29 9.46
C PHE A 31 -7.22 -10.06 8.37
N ASP A 32 -7.48 -9.18 7.41
CA ASP A 32 -6.57 -8.93 6.29
C ASP A 32 -5.63 -7.74 6.51
N ALA A 33 -5.85 -6.91 7.54
CA ALA A 33 -4.98 -5.77 7.85
C ALA A 33 -3.47 -6.10 7.89
N PRO A 34 -3.01 -7.21 8.54
CA PRO A 34 -1.58 -7.56 8.53
C PRO A 34 -1.06 -7.90 7.13
N PHE A 35 -1.90 -8.53 6.29
CA PHE A 35 -1.54 -8.84 4.91
C PHE A 35 -1.45 -7.58 4.04
N GLN A 36 -2.39 -6.64 4.22
CA GLN A 36 -2.36 -5.35 3.53
C GLN A 36 -1.12 -4.55 3.90
N GLU A 37 -0.73 -4.56 5.17
CA GLU A 37 0.50 -3.91 5.64
C GLU A 37 1.75 -4.56 5.02
N LEU A 38 1.83 -5.89 5.01
CA LEU A 38 2.92 -6.62 4.36
C LEU A 38 3.05 -6.25 2.88
N ILE A 39 1.95 -6.22 2.13
CA ILE A 39 1.96 -5.91 0.69
C ILE A 39 2.33 -4.45 0.43
N VAL A 40 1.85 -3.51 1.26
CA VAL A 40 2.23 -2.09 1.17
C VAL A 40 3.73 -1.92 1.34
N GLU A 41 4.35 -2.55 2.34
CA GLU A 41 5.78 -2.37 2.58
C GLU A 41 6.66 -3.19 1.61
N SER A 42 6.27 -4.44 1.33
CA SER A 42 7.12 -5.36 0.56
C SER A 42 6.97 -5.16 -0.94
N ALA A 43 5.73 -5.23 -1.45
CA ALA A 43 5.51 -5.14 -2.89
C ALA A 43 5.61 -3.68 -3.34
N TRP A 44 4.79 -2.80 -2.75
CA TRP A 44 4.73 -1.41 -3.18
C TRP A 44 5.91 -0.58 -2.69
N GLY A 45 6.36 -0.77 -1.45
CA GLY A 45 7.45 -0.01 -0.83
C GLY A 45 8.85 -0.54 -1.13
N THR A 46 8.97 -1.68 -1.81
CA THR A 46 10.29 -2.26 -2.13
C THR A 46 10.38 -2.73 -3.59
N VAL A 47 9.61 -3.74 -3.99
CA VAL A 47 9.74 -4.35 -5.33
C VAL A 47 9.40 -3.36 -6.45
N TRP A 48 8.32 -2.59 -6.29
CA TRP A 48 7.87 -1.60 -7.27
C TRP A 48 8.24 -0.16 -6.93
N ALA A 49 8.87 0.09 -5.78
CA ALA A 49 9.39 1.41 -5.42
C ALA A 49 10.76 1.72 -6.03
N SER A 50 11.43 0.70 -6.55
CA SER A 50 12.76 0.85 -7.13
C SER A 50 12.64 1.18 -8.62
N ASP A 51 12.79 2.47 -8.95
CA ASP A 51 13.48 2.90 -10.18
C ASP A 51 14.98 3.04 -9.88
#